data_AF-A0A9D6YU99-F1
#
_entry.id   AF-A0A9D6YU99-F1
#
_cell.length_a   1.000
_cell.length_b   1.000
_cell.length_c   1.000
_cell.angle_alpha   90.00
_cell.angle_beta   90.00
_cell.angle_gamma   90.00
#
_symmetry.space_group_name_H-M   'P 1'
#
loop_
_entity.id
_entity.type
_entity.pdbx_description
1 polymer ?
#
loop_
_entity_poly.entity_id
_entity_poly.type
_entity_poly.pdbx_seq_one_letter_code
_entity_poly.pdbx_strand_id
1 'polypeptide(L)'
;MPNLPHFISSLVAKRFFNLYQRSRRVINPPFRVAFTEIPTGWIEKSCWGDLTWVWRKNGISATGIAGFICGNSDSFGCSTLWNPESPNYLAWCGTYIYKPDNFSAFYHPEIGATEMARNIGYKDDITWSKMYGNKQAFYEEIHVEKLERPLISVPFQSESYFSTVRCQTYLGPKSRSFTARLASASMARLYRKTSDIMLEDRFFLPAPQLCRGHSYESILRDVWVTRVLFPEEEIIYVIYATSARSEDSTRNYSQLLQPEFERFFDGIKLLK
;
A
#
# COMPACT_ATOMS: atom_id res chain seq x y z
N MET A 1 19.95 -28.33 -10.26
CA MET A 1 18.50 -28.15 -9.98
C MET A 1 18.23 -26.65 -9.90
N PRO A 2 17.25 -26.09 -10.64
CA PRO A 2 16.89 -24.70 -10.44
C PRO A 2 16.46 -24.49 -8.98
N ASN A 3 16.94 -23.43 -8.34
CA ASN A 3 16.58 -23.07 -6.97
C ASN A 3 15.04 -23.07 -6.84
N LEU A 4 14.49 -24.06 -6.13
CA LEU A 4 13.04 -24.29 -5.97
C LEU A 4 12.25 -23.01 -5.59
N PRO A 5 12.77 -22.11 -4.73
CA PRO A 5 12.11 -20.83 -4.47
C PRO A 5 11.92 -19.95 -5.71
N HIS A 6 12.87 -19.96 -6.66
CA HIS A 6 12.80 -19.15 -7.87
C HIS A 6 11.77 -19.67 -8.89
N PHE A 7 11.62 -20.98 -9.01
CA PHE A 7 10.60 -21.56 -9.89
C PHE A 7 9.19 -21.26 -9.35
N ILE A 8 8.95 -21.52 -8.07
CA ILE A 8 7.65 -21.30 -7.43
C ILE A 8 7.25 -19.82 -7.50
N SER A 9 8.15 -18.91 -7.14
CA SER A 9 7.86 -17.46 -7.20
C SER A 9 7.59 -16.97 -8.63
N SER A 10 8.16 -17.59 -9.66
CA SER A 10 7.85 -17.27 -11.06
C SER A 10 6.42 -17.65 -11.44
N LEU A 11 5.97 -18.83 -11.02
CA LEU A 11 4.59 -19.28 -11.21
C LEU A 11 3.60 -18.38 -10.45
N VAL A 12 3.92 -18.06 -9.19
CA VAL A 12 3.10 -17.17 -8.35
C VAL A 12 3.00 -15.78 -8.96
N ALA A 13 4.12 -15.18 -9.39
CA ALA A 13 4.13 -13.87 -10.03
C ALA A 13 3.38 -13.88 -11.38
N LYS A 14 3.48 -14.96 -12.17
CA LYS A 14 2.67 -15.12 -13.40
C LYS A 14 1.18 -15.15 -13.09
N ARG A 15 0.78 -15.89 -12.04
CA ARG A 15 -0.62 -15.94 -11.60
C ARG A 15 -1.11 -14.56 -11.14
N PHE A 16 -0.35 -13.86 -10.30
CA PHE A 16 -0.72 -12.51 -9.84
C PHE A 16 -0.85 -11.51 -11.01
N PHE A 17 0.08 -11.54 -11.96
CA PHE A 17 0.00 -10.68 -13.13
C PHE A 17 -1.23 -10.98 -14.01
N ASN A 18 -1.57 -12.25 -14.22
CA ASN A 18 -2.77 -12.62 -14.98
C ASN A 18 -4.05 -12.19 -14.26
N LEU A 19 -4.10 -12.32 -12.92
CA LEU A 19 -5.21 -11.83 -12.10
C LEU A 19 -5.33 -10.32 -12.21
N TYR A 20 -4.21 -9.59 -12.08
CA TYR A 20 -4.16 -8.15 -12.29
C TYR A 20 -4.73 -7.75 -13.66
N GLN A 21 -4.29 -8.40 -14.75
CA GLN A 21 -4.81 -8.11 -16.09
C GLN A 21 -6.31 -8.37 -16.21
N ARG A 22 -6.82 -9.45 -15.59
CA ARG A 22 -8.25 -9.75 -15.56
C ARG A 22 -9.02 -8.68 -14.79
N SER A 23 -8.61 -8.37 -13.57
CA SER A 23 -9.28 -7.38 -12.73
C SER A 23 -9.25 -6.00 -13.35
N ARG A 24 -8.13 -5.61 -13.97
CA ARG A 24 -8.04 -4.35 -14.72
C ARG A 24 -9.08 -4.27 -15.86
N ARG A 25 -9.36 -5.38 -16.56
CA ARG A 25 -10.41 -5.42 -17.59
C ARG A 25 -11.82 -5.36 -17.00
N VAL A 26 -12.04 -6.01 -15.86
CA VAL A 26 -13.35 -6.00 -15.17
C VAL A 26 -13.68 -4.62 -14.61
N ILE A 27 -12.69 -4.01 -13.96
CA ILE A 27 -12.82 -2.65 -13.42
C ILE A 27 -12.94 -1.66 -14.57
N ASN A 28 -12.18 -1.85 -15.66
CA ASN A 28 -12.11 -0.94 -16.81
C ASN A 28 -11.94 0.54 -16.36
N PRO A 29 -10.87 0.86 -15.62
CA PRO A 29 -10.70 2.18 -15.02
C PRO A 29 -10.73 3.28 -16.10
N PRO A 30 -11.59 4.31 -15.96
CA PRO A 30 -11.71 5.39 -16.95
C PRO A 30 -10.48 6.30 -16.99
N PHE A 31 -9.63 6.25 -15.96
CA PHE A 31 -8.40 7.02 -15.87
C PHE A 31 -7.22 6.20 -15.31
N ARG A 32 -5.99 6.62 -15.60
CA ARG A 32 -4.77 6.14 -14.96
C ARG A 32 -4.29 7.18 -13.96
N VAL A 33 -3.89 6.73 -12.77
CA VAL A 33 -3.19 7.59 -11.81
C VAL A 33 -1.75 7.77 -12.28
N ALA A 34 -1.33 9.01 -12.49
CA ALA A 34 0.03 9.37 -12.78
C ALA A 34 0.58 10.26 -11.67
N PHE A 35 1.82 10.00 -11.27
CA PHE A 35 2.59 10.81 -10.32
C PHE A 35 3.54 11.67 -11.15
N THR A 36 3.30 12.98 -11.17
CA THR A 36 4.08 13.90 -12.01
C THR A 36 5.30 14.49 -11.31
N GLU A 37 5.34 14.40 -9.99
CA GLU A 37 6.48 14.79 -9.16
C GLU A 37 6.76 13.67 -8.17
N ILE A 38 8.02 13.23 -8.12
CA ILE A 38 8.42 12.09 -7.30
C ILE A 38 9.44 12.57 -6.28
N PRO A 39 9.06 12.58 -5.00
CA PRO A 39 9.95 12.82 -3.87
C PRO A 39 11.32 12.16 -3.99
N THR A 40 12.36 12.88 -3.55
CA THR A 40 13.70 12.32 -3.49
C THR A 40 13.72 11.14 -2.52
N GLY A 41 14.31 10.02 -2.94
CA GLY A 41 14.35 8.81 -2.11
C GLY A 41 13.13 7.91 -2.23
N TRP A 42 12.26 8.12 -3.23
CA TRP A 42 11.17 7.21 -3.60
C TRP A 42 11.42 6.56 -4.96
N ILE A 43 10.78 5.41 -5.20
CA ILE A 43 10.84 4.78 -6.52
C ILE A 43 9.81 5.40 -7.45
N GLU A 44 10.26 5.73 -8.66
CA GLU A 44 9.48 6.50 -9.64
C GLU A 44 8.31 5.73 -10.28
N LYS A 45 8.20 4.42 -10.08
CA LYS A 45 7.14 3.60 -10.69
C LYS A 45 6.33 2.84 -9.66
N SER A 46 5.04 2.71 -9.90
CA SER A 46 4.15 1.91 -9.06
C SER A 46 4.18 0.44 -9.44
N CYS A 47 4.17 -0.43 -8.43
CA CYS A 47 3.85 -1.85 -8.58
C CYS A 47 2.33 -2.01 -8.62
N TRP A 48 1.80 -2.75 -9.60
CA TRP A 48 0.36 -3.02 -9.66
C TRP A 48 0.03 -4.49 -9.39
N GLY A 49 -0.98 -4.75 -8.57
CA GLY A 49 -1.44 -6.09 -8.23
C GLY A 49 -2.95 -6.17 -8.03
N ASP A 50 -3.51 -7.39 -8.17
CA ASP A 50 -4.90 -7.68 -7.81
C ASP A 50 -5.02 -7.91 -6.29
N LEU A 51 -5.95 -7.22 -5.64
CA LEU A 51 -6.28 -7.41 -4.21
C LEU A 51 -7.65 -8.04 -3.99
N THR A 52 -8.39 -8.36 -5.06
CA THR A 52 -9.74 -8.93 -5.01
C THR A 52 -9.85 -10.10 -4.02
N TRP A 53 -8.91 -11.06 -4.06
CA TRP A 53 -8.94 -12.19 -3.14
C TRP A 53 -8.70 -11.78 -1.68
N VAL A 54 -7.78 -10.84 -1.43
CA VAL A 54 -7.46 -10.34 -0.08
C VAL A 54 -8.70 -9.67 0.52
N TRP A 55 -9.37 -8.82 -0.24
CA TRP A 55 -10.56 -8.10 0.21
C TRP A 55 -11.75 -9.02 0.47
N ARG A 56 -12.05 -9.93 -0.47
CA ARG A 56 -13.12 -10.92 -0.28
C ARG A 56 -12.89 -11.81 0.92
N LYS A 57 -11.66 -12.24 1.16
CA LYS A 57 -11.29 -13.01 2.36
C LYS A 57 -11.56 -12.24 3.66
N ASN A 58 -11.51 -10.91 3.62
CA ASN A 58 -11.79 -10.04 4.75
C ASN A 58 -13.22 -9.45 4.72
N GLY A 59 -14.14 -10.04 3.95
CA GLY A 59 -15.56 -9.65 3.93
C GLY A 59 -15.91 -8.45 3.05
N ILE A 60 -14.96 -7.93 2.26
CA ILE A 60 -15.19 -6.80 1.35
C ILE A 60 -15.58 -7.34 -0.02
N SER A 61 -16.84 -7.12 -0.43
CA SER A 61 -17.38 -7.59 -1.71
C SER A 61 -17.05 -6.60 -2.83
N ALA A 62 -15.81 -6.69 -3.32
CA ALA A 62 -15.32 -5.85 -4.42
C ALA A 62 -14.31 -6.60 -5.28
N THR A 63 -14.13 -6.11 -6.50
CA THR A 63 -12.99 -6.43 -7.37
C THR A 63 -12.08 -5.20 -7.41
N GLY A 64 -10.77 -5.37 -7.24
CA GLY A 64 -9.88 -4.23 -7.36
C GLY A 64 -8.40 -4.53 -7.49
N ILE A 65 -7.70 -3.47 -7.82
CA ILE A 65 -6.25 -3.44 -8.01
C ILE A 65 -5.64 -2.38 -7.10
N ALA A 66 -4.43 -2.66 -6.64
CA ALA A 66 -3.60 -1.72 -5.90
C ALA A 66 -2.41 -1.32 -6.75
N GLY A 67 -2.06 -0.04 -6.71
CA GLY A 67 -0.82 0.53 -7.22
C GLY A 67 -0.07 1.16 -6.06
N PHE A 68 1.18 0.78 -5.78
CA PHE A 68 1.94 1.40 -4.67
C PHE A 68 3.36 1.74 -5.08
N ILE A 69 3.88 2.81 -4.47
CA ILE A 69 5.27 3.24 -4.52
C ILE A 69 5.87 3.15 -3.12
N CYS A 70 7.17 2.93 -3.04
CA CYS A 70 7.90 2.79 -1.80
C CYS A 70 9.24 3.50 -1.87
N GLY A 71 9.89 3.67 -0.72
CA GLY A 71 11.21 4.29 -0.62
C GLY A 71 12.28 3.54 -1.41
N ASN A 72 13.30 4.26 -1.87
CA ASN A 72 14.42 3.76 -2.66
C ASN A 72 15.25 2.71 -1.90
N SER A 73 16.24 2.12 -2.57
CA SER A 73 17.15 1.13 -1.99
C SER A 73 18.13 1.77 -1.01
N ASP A 74 18.34 1.13 0.13
CA ASP A 74 19.41 1.42 1.07
C ASP A 74 20.75 0.85 0.59
N SER A 75 21.81 1.06 1.39
CA SER A 75 23.16 0.54 1.11
C SER A 75 23.25 -1.00 1.05
N PHE A 76 22.25 -1.72 1.56
CA PHE A 76 22.16 -3.18 1.52
C PHE A 76 21.31 -3.69 0.33
N GLY A 77 20.73 -2.79 -0.48
CA GLY A 77 19.82 -3.11 -1.56
C GLY A 77 18.41 -3.49 -1.09
N CYS A 78 18.07 -3.21 0.16
CA CYS A 78 16.73 -3.36 0.73
C CYS A 78 15.97 -2.04 0.57
N SER A 79 14.64 -2.06 0.52
CA SER A 79 13.91 -0.80 0.58
C SER A 79 14.17 -0.07 1.89
N THR A 80 14.38 1.23 1.80
CA THR A 80 14.42 2.17 2.94
C THR A 80 13.20 2.11 3.83
N LEU A 81 12.08 1.54 3.37
CA LEU A 81 10.90 1.29 4.20
C LEU A 81 11.18 0.35 5.38
N TRP A 82 12.21 -0.50 5.28
CA TRP A 82 12.59 -1.45 6.32
C TRP A 82 13.57 -0.86 7.33
N ASN A 83 14.18 0.29 7.06
CA ASN A 83 15.26 0.85 7.87
C ASN A 83 14.72 1.87 8.88
N PRO A 84 14.74 1.59 10.21
CA PRO A 84 14.27 2.52 11.24
C PRO A 84 15.03 3.85 11.32
N GLU A 85 16.17 3.97 10.65
CA GLU A 85 16.94 5.22 10.61
C GLU A 85 16.64 6.04 9.34
N SER A 86 15.81 5.52 8.44
CA SER A 86 15.36 6.21 7.24
C SER A 86 14.15 7.10 7.52
N PRO A 87 14.05 8.31 6.96
CA PRO A 87 12.82 9.09 6.96
C PRO A 87 11.62 8.32 6.36
N ASN A 88 11.89 7.40 5.43
CA ASN A 88 10.87 6.59 4.76
C ASN A 88 10.49 5.31 5.53
N TYR A 89 10.93 5.15 6.79
CA TYR A 89 10.63 3.94 7.56
C TYR A 89 9.12 3.69 7.64
N LEU A 90 8.68 2.52 7.16
CA LEU A 90 7.28 2.11 7.04
C LEU A 90 6.37 3.12 6.29
N ALA A 91 6.96 3.95 5.42
CA ALA A 91 6.24 4.95 4.64
C ALA A 91 5.90 4.44 3.23
N TRP A 92 4.63 4.49 2.87
CA TRP A 92 4.08 3.95 1.63
C TRP A 92 3.11 4.98 1.03
N CYS A 93 3.11 5.11 -0.28
CA CYS A 93 2.11 5.89 -1.01
C CYS A 93 1.52 5.03 -2.12
N GLY A 94 0.28 5.25 -2.47
CA GLY A 94 -0.34 4.42 -3.48
C GLY A 94 -1.78 4.79 -3.78
N THR A 95 -2.41 3.87 -4.50
CA THR A 95 -3.79 3.96 -4.91
C THR A 95 -4.44 2.58 -4.91
N TYR A 96 -5.72 2.54 -4.58
CA TYR A 96 -6.60 1.42 -4.86
C TYR A 96 -7.63 1.87 -5.88
N ILE A 97 -7.92 1.00 -6.84
CA ILE A 97 -9.04 1.17 -7.76
C ILE A 97 -9.92 -0.04 -7.61
N TYR A 98 -11.18 0.17 -7.26
CA TYR A 98 -12.09 -0.94 -7.07
C TYR A 98 -13.49 -0.67 -7.59
N LYS A 99 -14.14 -1.77 -7.97
CA LYS A 99 -15.54 -1.85 -8.35
C LYS A 99 -16.25 -2.71 -7.29
N PRO A 100 -17.08 -2.11 -6.42
CA PRO A 100 -17.88 -2.85 -5.44
C PRO A 100 -18.98 -3.65 -6.15
N ASP A 101 -19.42 -4.75 -5.54
CA ASP A 101 -20.53 -5.54 -6.09
C ASP A 101 -21.89 -4.82 -5.92
N ASN A 102 -21.98 -3.87 -4.99
CA ASN A 102 -23.13 -2.98 -4.81
C ASN A 102 -22.64 -1.54 -4.62
N PHE A 103 -22.62 -0.73 -5.69
CA PHE A 103 -22.06 0.62 -5.63
C PHE A 103 -22.82 1.57 -4.70
N SER A 104 -24.15 1.49 -4.65
CA SER A 104 -24.96 2.39 -3.81
C SER A 104 -24.68 2.21 -2.31
N ALA A 105 -24.45 0.98 -1.86
CA ALA A 105 -24.03 0.70 -0.48
C ALA A 105 -22.66 1.32 -0.13
N PHE A 106 -21.82 1.59 -1.13
CA PHE A 106 -20.51 2.21 -1.00
C PHE A 106 -20.54 3.73 -1.27
N TYR A 107 -21.71 4.27 -1.62
CA TYR A 107 -21.92 5.67 -1.96
C TYR A 107 -22.55 6.46 -0.81
N HIS A 108 -23.26 5.81 0.13
CA HIS A 108 -23.98 6.54 1.17
C HIS A 108 -23.03 7.21 2.19
N PRO A 109 -23.12 8.55 2.35
CA PRO A 109 -22.19 9.37 3.12
C PRO A 109 -22.35 9.25 4.64
N GLU A 110 -23.41 8.60 5.12
CA GLU A 110 -23.74 8.69 6.54
C GLU A 110 -22.82 7.83 7.43
N ILE A 111 -22.39 6.62 7.04
CA ILE A 111 -21.39 5.83 7.82
C ILE A 111 -20.48 4.92 6.95
N GLY A 112 -20.87 4.45 5.76
CA GLY A 112 -20.21 3.29 5.13
C GLY A 112 -18.99 3.58 4.22
N ALA A 113 -19.01 4.66 3.43
CA ALA A 113 -18.08 4.81 2.30
C ALA A 113 -16.63 5.13 2.71
N THR A 114 -16.45 5.91 3.78
CA THR A 114 -15.13 6.31 4.30
C THR A 114 -14.52 5.24 5.20
N GLU A 115 -15.35 4.56 5.99
CA GLU A 115 -14.96 3.36 6.72
C GLU A 115 -14.43 2.30 5.76
N MET A 116 -15.08 2.11 4.60
CA MET A 116 -14.66 1.16 3.58
C MET A 116 -13.29 1.46 2.98
N ALA A 117 -13.04 2.71 2.56
CA ALA A 117 -11.78 3.12 1.95
C ALA A 117 -10.59 2.91 2.92
N ARG A 118 -10.82 3.19 4.21
CA ARG A 118 -9.86 2.92 5.29
C ARG A 118 -9.71 1.43 5.55
N ASN A 119 -10.83 0.70 5.67
CA ASN A 119 -10.85 -0.75 5.86
C ASN A 119 -10.05 -1.49 4.79
N ILE A 120 -10.12 -1.08 3.51
CA ILE A 120 -9.32 -1.67 2.42
C ILE A 120 -7.82 -1.64 2.74
N GLY A 121 -7.28 -0.46 3.11
CA GLY A 121 -5.87 -0.30 3.48
C GLY A 121 -5.52 -1.09 4.74
N TYR A 122 -6.40 -1.09 5.74
CA TYR A 122 -6.17 -1.76 7.02
C TYR A 122 -6.10 -3.29 6.84
N LYS A 123 -6.95 -3.87 5.98
CA LYS A 123 -6.94 -5.31 5.69
C LYS A 123 -5.73 -5.73 4.85
N ASP A 124 -5.27 -4.88 3.93
CA ASP A 124 -4.03 -5.14 3.18
C ASP A 124 -2.84 -5.16 4.13
N ASP A 125 -2.75 -4.17 5.01
CA ASP A 125 -1.68 -4.08 5.99
C ASP A 125 -1.58 -5.30 6.92
N ILE A 126 -2.70 -5.72 7.52
CA ILE A 126 -2.77 -6.94 8.35
C ILE A 126 -2.30 -8.16 7.55
N THR A 127 -2.66 -8.21 6.26
CA THR A 127 -2.28 -9.32 5.37
C THR A 127 -0.77 -9.33 5.13
N TRP A 128 -0.16 -8.18 4.83
CA TRP A 128 1.29 -8.04 4.69
C TRP A 128 2.02 -8.40 5.97
N SER A 129 1.58 -7.87 7.11
CA SER A 129 2.18 -8.16 8.42
C SER A 129 2.17 -9.67 8.73
N LYS A 130 1.06 -10.36 8.41
CA LYS A 130 0.96 -11.82 8.50
C LYS A 130 1.89 -12.56 7.52
N MET A 131 2.08 -12.05 6.29
CA MET A 131 3.04 -12.61 5.33
C MET A 131 4.49 -12.48 5.82
N TYR A 132 4.82 -11.39 6.52
CA TYR A 132 6.09 -11.22 7.23
C TYR A 132 6.15 -11.97 8.56
N GLY A 133 5.16 -12.80 8.89
CA GLY A 133 5.21 -13.73 10.00
C GLY A 133 4.76 -13.17 11.35
N ASN A 134 4.15 -11.98 11.38
CA ASN A 134 3.44 -11.48 12.54
C ASN A 134 2.04 -12.11 12.59
N LYS A 135 1.87 -13.15 13.41
CA LYS A 135 0.58 -13.85 13.55
C LYS A 135 -0.47 -13.06 14.35
N GLN A 136 -0.02 -12.10 15.15
CA GLN A 136 -0.86 -11.29 16.03
C GLN A 136 -1.11 -9.88 15.45
N ALA A 137 -0.78 -9.68 14.17
CA ALA A 137 -0.99 -8.41 13.48
C ALA A 137 -2.41 -7.88 13.72
N PHE A 138 -2.47 -6.66 14.25
CA PHE A 138 -3.70 -5.94 14.53
C PHE A 138 -3.65 -4.54 13.93
N TYR A 139 -4.83 -3.94 13.91
CA TYR A 139 -5.04 -2.58 13.48
C TYR A 139 -6.17 -1.99 14.32
N GLU A 140 -5.88 -0.92 15.05
CA GLU A 140 -6.81 -0.23 15.94
C GLU A 140 -6.84 1.24 15.53
N GLU A 141 -8.03 1.74 15.24
CA GLU A 141 -8.19 3.15 14.88
C GLU A 141 -8.25 4.02 16.12
N ILE A 142 -7.39 5.04 16.18
CA ILE A 142 -7.27 5.94 17.32
C ILE A 142 -7.96 7.26 17.04
N HIS A 143 -7.76 7.79 15.84
CA HIS A 143 -8.28 9.09 15.44
C HIS A 143 -8.62 9.11 13.94
N VAL A 144 -9.66 9.85 13.60
CA VAL A 144 -10.09 10.09 12.23
C VAL A 144 -10.68 11.49 12.16
N GLU A 145 -10.28 12.24 11.15
CA GLU A 145 -10.87 13.52 10.82
C GLU A 145 -11.10 13.65 9.32
N LYS A 146 -12.19 14.30 8.96
CA LYS A 146 -12.45 14.73 7.57
C LYS A 146 -11.69 16.03 7.35
N LEU A 147 -10.90 16.07 6.28
CA LEU A 147 -10.19 17.29 5.90
C LEU A 147 -11.16 18.26 5.22
N GLU A 148 -11.05 19.54 5.57
CA GLU A 148 -11.89 20.60 5.02
C GLU A 148 -11.72 20.74 3.51
N ARG A 149 -10.49 20.50 3.03
CA ARG A 149 -10.14 20.53 1.60
C ARG A 149 -9.67 19.15 1.16
N PRO A 150 -10.04 18.71 -0.06
CA PRO A 150 -9.45 17.51 -0.64
C PRO A 150 -7.94 17.64 -0.77
N LEU A 151 -7.20 16.56 -0.53
CA LEU A 151 -5.74 16.52 -0.74
C LEU A 151 -5.37 16.60 -2.23
N ILE A 152 -6.27 16.16 -3.12
CA ILE A 152 -6.08 16.22 -4.56
C ILE A 152 -7.13 17.13 -5.21
N SER A 153 -6.69 17.95 -6.15
CA SER A 153 -7.58 18.80 -6.96
C SER A 153 -7.98 18.07 -8.24
N VAL A 154 -9.17 17.46 -8.24
CA VAL A 154 -9.75 16.76 -9.38
C VAL A 154 -11.14 17.30 -9.71
N PRO A 155 -11.59 17.29 -10.97
CA PRO A 155 -12.92 17.79 -11.34
C PRO A 155 -14.07 16.86 -10.91
N PHE A 156 -13.77 15.82 -10.14
CA PHE A 156 -14.71 14.79 -9.69
C PHE A 156 -14.99 14.96 -8.19
N GLN A 157 -16.13 14.43 -7.74
CA GLN A 157 -16.45 14.41 -6.31
C GLN A 157 -15.39 13.64 -5.54
N SER A 158 -14.73 14.32 -4.60
CA SER A 158 -13.68 13.76 -3.77
C SER A 158 -13.83 14.16 -2.32
N GLU A 159 -13.39 13.26 -1.43
CA GLU A 159 -13.35 13.51 0.01
C GLU A 159 -12.03 13.01 0.57
N SER A 160 -11.44 13.78 1.48
CA SER A 160 -10.16 13.46 2.09
C SER A 160 -10.24 13.37 3.60
N TYR A 161 -9.40 12.51 4.16
CA TYR A 161 -9.37 12.20 5.57
C TYR A 161 -7.93 12.03 6.04
N PHE A 162 -7.73 12.35 7.30
CA PHE A 162 -6.56 11.96 8.06
C PHE A 162 -6.98 10.94 9.13
N SER A 163 -6.19 9.89 9.32
CA SER A 163 -6.37 8.98 10.44
C SER A 163 -5.06 8.63 11.11
N THR A 164 -5.11 8.45 12.44
CA THR A 164 -4.03 7.87 13.22
C THR A 164 -4.49 6.52 13.75
N VAL A 165 -3.61 5.53 13.61
CA VAL A 165 -3.95 4.14 13.86
C VAL A 165 -2.83 3.46 14.64
N ARG A 166 -3.19 2.62 15.61
CA ARG A 166 -2.23 1.75 16.30
C ARG A 166 -2.16 0.40 15.60
N CYS A 167 -0.95 -0.06 15.37
CA CYS A 167 -0.67 -1.28 14.63
C CYS A 167 0.73 -1.78 14.97
N GLN A 168 1.24 -2.78 14.24
CA GLN A 168 2.58 -3.33 14.49
C GLN A 168 3.51 -3.15 13.31
N THR A 169 4.80 -3.04 13.61
CA THR A 169 5.85 -3.07 12.58
C THR A 169 5.86 -4.41 11.84
N TYR A 170 6.45 -4.41 10.65
CA TYR A 170 6.74 -5.63 9.90
C TYR A 170 8.09 -6.27 10.29
N LEU A 171 8.87 -5.62 11.17
CA LEU A 171 10.18 -6.08 11.62
C LEU A 171 10.01 -7.01 12.82
N GLY A 172 10.65 -8.17 12.76
CA GLY A 172 10.61 -9.15 13.83
C GLY A 172 11.26 -10.47 13.46
N PRO A 173 11.20 -11.48 14.34
CA PRO A 173 11.98 -12.71 14.19
C PRO A 173 11.61 -13.53 12.96
N LYS A 174 10.40 -13.37 12.41
CA LYS A 174 9.89 -14.14 11.26
C LYS A 174 9.74 -13.33 9.97
N SER A 175 10.21 -12.08 9.95
CA SER A 175 10.17 -11.20 8.75
C SER A 175 10.97 -11.73 7.58
N ARG A 176 11.83 -12.74 7.79
CA ARG A 176 12.57 -13.46 6.74
C ARG A 176 12.20 -14.94 6.62
N SER A 177 10.99 -15.30 7.04
CA SER A 177 10.45 -16.66 6.90
C SER A 177 10.38 -17.12 5.43
N PHE A 178 10.17 -18.41 5.20
CA PHE A 178 10.00 -18.94 3.84
C PHE A 178 8.87 -18.23 3.09
N THR A 179 7.74 -17.99 3.76
CA THR A 179 6.59 -17.26 3.20
C THR A 179 6.95 -15.83 2.82
N ALA A 180 7.64 -15.11 3.70
CA ALA A 180 8.10 -13.74 3.42
C ALA A 180 9.02 -13.71 2.19
N ARG A 181 10.02 -14.60 2.13
CA ARG A 181 10.93 -14.71 0.97
C ARG A 181 10.18 -15.00 -0.33
N LEU A 182 9.19 -15.87 -0.30
CA LEU A 182 8.37 -16.17 -1.47
C LEU A 182 7.52 -14.97 -1.90
N ALA A 183 6.93 -14.24 -0.95
CA ALA A 183 6.16 -13.02 -1.21
C ALA A 183 7.05 -11.93 -1.83
N SER A 184 8.21 -11.64 -1.24
CA SER A 184 9.19 -10.67 -1.74
C SER A 184 9.66 -11.01 -3.16
N ALA A 185 9.96 -12.29 -3.42
CA ALA A 185 10.36 -12.77 -4.73
C ALA A 185 9.23 -12.67 -5.78
N SER A 186 7.99 -12.84 -5.35
CA SER A 186 6.82 -12.69 -6.22
C SER A 186 6.57 -11.21 -6.53
N MET A 187 6.78 -10.31 -5.57
CA MET A 187 6.68 -8.86 -5.76
C MET A 187 7.74 -8.31 -6.67
N ALA A 188 9.01 -8.67 -6.49
CA ALA A 188 10.07 -8.24 -7.41
C ALA A 188 9.77 -8.64 -8.86
N ARG A 189 9.26 -9.85 -9.08
CA ARG A 189 8.82 -10.29 -10.42
C ARG A 189 7.58 -9.56 -10.93
N LEU A 190 6.61 -9.26 -10.06
CA LEU A 190 5.43 -8.48 -10.43
C LEU A 190 5.83 -7.05 -10.83
N TYR A 191 6.76 -6.45 -10.09
CA TYR A 191 7.35 -5.14 -10.39
C TYR A 191 7.94 -5.10 -11.79
N ARG A 192 8.79 -6.09 -12.13
CA ARG A 192 9.40 -6.23 -13.47
C ARG A 192 8.40 -6.45 -14.61
N LYS A 193 7.17 -6.86 -14.29
CA LYS A 193 6.10 -7.06 -15.28
C LYS A 193 5.18 -5.86 -15.44
N THR A 194 5.08 -5.04 -14.39
CA THR A 194 4.16 -3.89 -14.32
C THR A 194 4.88 -2.55 -14.43
N SER A 195 6.21 -2.55 -14.35
CA SER A 195 7.09 -1.40 -14.54
C SER A 195 8.37 -1.81 -15.28
N ASP A 196 9.11 -0.81 -15.75
CA ASP A 196 10.43 -0.91 -16.35
C ASP A 196 11.58 -1.02 -15.34
N ILE A 197 11.29 -0.89 -14.04
CA ILE A 197 12.31 -0.95 -12.98
C ILE A 197 12.60 -2.39 -12.59
N MET A 198 13.90 -2.72 -12.56
CA MET A 198 14.41 -4.05 -12.29
C MET A 198 14.78 -4.23 -10.81
N LEU A 199 13.79 -4.29 -9.92
CA LEU A 199 14.02 -4.56 -8.51
C LEU A 199 14.35 -6.04 -8.25
N GLU A 200 15.23 -6.28 -7.27
CA GLU A 200 15.56 -7.62 -6.78
C GLU A 200 14.69 -8.04 -5.60
N ASP A 201 14.58 -9.36 -5.38
CA ASP A 201 13.78 -9.94 -4.30
C ASP A 201 14.15 -9.38 -2.90
N ARG A 202 15.44 -9.06 -2.68
CA ARG A 202 15.93 -8.48 -1.41
C ARG A 202 15.38 -7.08 -1.10
N PHE A 203 14.92 -6.36 -2.12
CA PHE A 203 14.35 -5.03 -1.95
C PHE A 203 13.08 -5.08 -1.08
N PHE A 204 12.24 -6.10 -1.28
CA PHE A 204 10.99 -6.30 -0.56
C PHE A 204 11.16 -7.15 0.71
N LEU A 205 12.36 -7.20 1.28
CA LEU A 205 12.65 -8.01 2.45
C LEU A 205 13.59 -7.26 3.40
N PRO A 206 13.28 -7.16 4.70
CA PRO A 206 14.17 -6.49 5.65
C PRO A 206 15.56 -7.10 5.66
N ALA A 207 16.60 -6.26 5.76
CA ALA A 207 17.98 -6.73 5.84
C ALA A 207 18.19 -7.60 7.10
N PRO A 208 19.00 -8.69 7.04
CA PRO A 208 19.15 -9.62 8.17
C PRO A 208 19.52 -8.97 9.50
N GLN A 209 20.36 -7.93 9.47
CA GLN A 209 20.79 -7.18 10.65
C GLN A 209 19.64 -6.39 11.29
N LEU A 210 18.66 -5.91 10.50
CA LEU A 210 17.48 -5.21 10.99
C LEU A 210 16.47 -6.17 11.64
N CYS A 211 16.59 -7.48 11.42
CA CYS A 211 15.74 -8.48 12.07
C CYS A 211 16.30 -8.95 13.43
N ARG A 212 17.60 -8.78 13.68
CA ARG A 212 18.24 -9.30 14.90
C ARG A 212 17.87 -8.42 16.08
N GLY A 213 17.31 -9.02 17.13
CA GLY A 213 16.97 -8.32 18.36
C GLY A 213 15.69 -7.49 18.31
N HIS A 214 15.03 -7.38 17.14
CA HIS A 214 13.75 -6.70 17.02
C HIS A 214 12.56 -7.63 17.30
N SER A 215 11.51 -7.06 17.88
CA SER A 215 10.19 -7.67 18.02
C SER A 215 9.17 -6.93 17.15
N TYR A 216 8.00 -7.53 16.91
CA TYR A 216 6.91 -6.82 16.23
C TYR A 216 6.33 -5.76 17.16
N GLU A 217 6.98 -4.60 17.18
CA GLU A 217 6.68 -3.47 18.06
C GLU A 217 5.37 -2.80 17.68
N SER A 218 4.65 -2.28 18.68
CA SER A 218 3.50 -1.42 18.45
C SER A 218 3.98 -0.05 17.99
N ILE A 219 3.32 0.50 16.98
CA ILE A 219 3.57 1.83 16.43
C ILE A 219 2.25 2.51 16.14
N LEU A 220 2.31 3.83 16.01
CA LEU A 220 1.22 4.56 15.39
C LEU A 220 1.56 4.78 13.91
N ARG A 221 0.55 4.76 13.05
CA ARG A 221 0.65 5.19 11.67
C ARG A 221 -0.33 6.32 11.42
N ASP A 222 0.18 7.34 10.74
CA ASP A 222 -0.62 8.43 10.24
C ASP A 222 -0.92 8.14 8.76
N VAL A 223 -2.18 8.31 8.37
CA VAL A 223 -2.71 7.92 7.08
C VAL A 223 -3.49 9.08 6.49
N TRP A 224 -3.04 9.56 5.34
CA TRP A 224 -3.77 10.51 4.51
C TRP A 224 -4.44 9.76 3.39
N VAL A 225 -5.73 9.97 3.20
CA VAL A 225 -6.49 9.28 2.17
C VAL A 225 -7.43 10.23 1.45
N THR A 226 -7.48 10.14 0.13
CA THR A 226 -8.52 10.75 -0.70
C THR A 226 -9.26 9.68 -1.47
N ARG A 227 -10.58 9.74 -1.43
CA ARG A 227 -11.42 8.98 -2.36
C ARG A 227 -11.93 9.86 -3.48
N VAL A 228 -12.06 9.29 -4.67
CA VAL A 228 -12.67 9.92 -5.84
C VAL A 228 -13.73 8.96 -6.40
N LEU A 229 -14.93 9.47 -6.59
CA LEU A 229 -16.08 8.69 -7.04
C LEU A 229 -16.29 8.82 -8.55
N PHE A 230 -16.57 7.69 -9.20
CA PHE A 230 -16.97 7.59 -10.60
C PHE A 230 -18.32 6.88 -10.68
N PRO A 231 -19.45 7.62 -10.51
CA PRO A 231 -20.77 7.00 -10.40
C PRO A 231 -21.23 6.31 -11.70
N GLU A 232 -20.88 6.85 -12.87
CA GLU A 232 -21.28 6.28 -14.17
C GLU A 232 -20.66 4.90 -14.40
N GLU A 233 -19.40 4.72 -14.01
CA GLU A 233 -18.67 3.46 -14.14
C GLU A 233 -18.83 2.53 -12.92
N GLU A 234 -19.42 3.06 -11.84
CA GLU A 234 -19.51 2.41 -10.52
C GLU A 234 -18.13 2.04 -9.96
N ILE A 235 -17.17 2.98 -10.02
CA ILE A 235 -15.78 2.77 -9.59
C ILE A 235 -15.42 3.77 -8.50
N ILE A 236 -14.55 3.34 -7.59
CA ILE A 236 -13.97 4.18 -6.55
C ILE A 236 -12.45 4.13 -6.68
N TYR A 237 -11.84 5.31 -6.73
CA TYR A 237 -10.41 5.49 -6.57
C TYR A 237 -10.14 5.90 -5.14
N VAL A 238 -9.15 5.26 -4.54
CA VAL A 238 -8.57 5.66 -3.26
C VAL A 238 -7.12 5.98 -3.53
N ILE A 239 -6.64 7.11 -3.04
CA ILE A 239 -5.25 7.51 -3.06
C ILE A 239 -4.85 7.68 -1.62
N TYR A 240 -3.68 7.15 -1.25
CA TYR A 240 -3.24 7.18 0.13
C TYR A 240 -1.74 7.44 0.25
N ALA A 241 -1.36 8.00 1.40
CA ALA A 241 -0.01 8.08 1.90
C ALA A 241 -0.03 7.67 3.38
N THR A 242 0.98 6.93 3.82
CA THR A 242 1.12 6.53 5.23
C THR A 242 2.53 6.78 5.73
N SER A 243 2.67 7.19 6.97
CA SER A 243 3.95 7.27 7.70
C SER A 243 3.81 6.64 9.08
N ALA A 244 4.93 6.19 9.63
CA ALA A 244 4.98 5.69 11.00
C ALA A 244 5.36 6.78 12.00
N ARG A 245 5.06 6.50 13.27
CA ARG A 245 5.60 7.19 14.44
C ARG A 245 5.65 6.21 15.61
N SER A 246 6.63 6.34 16.48
CA SER A 246 6.67 5.56 17.72
C SER A 246 5.52 5.97 18.65
N GLU A 247 5.06 5.06 19.50
CA GLU A 247 3.97 5.37 20.44
C GLU A 247 4.35 6.47 21.45
N ASP A 248 5.58 6.43 21.93
CA ASP A 248 6.17 7.45 22.81
C ASP A 248 6.53 8.76 22.08
N SER A 249 6.27 8.83 20.77
CA SER A 249 6.55 9.97 19.88
C SER A 249 8.02 10.39 19.82
N THR A 250 8.96 9.58 20.32
CA THR A 250 10.41 9.81 20.19
C THR A 250 10.89 9.80 18.74
N ARG A 251 10.19 9.05 17.87
CA ARG A 251 10.41 9.03 16.42
C ARG A 251 9.10 9.38 15.71
N ASN A 252 9.06 10.52 15.06
CA ASN A 252 7.89 10.97 14.30
C ASN A 252 8.28 11.19 12.82
N TYR A 253 8.14 10.15 12.00
CA TYR A 253 8.47 10.23 10.58
C TYR A 253 7.42 11.03 9.80
N SER A 254 6.18 11.10 10.30
CA SER A 254 5.09 11.88 9.71
C SER A 254 5.44 13.35 9.53
N GLN A 255 6.07 13.98 10.53
CA GLN A 255 6.51 15.38 10.44
C GLN A 255 7.55 15.60 9.35
N LEU A 256 8.43 14.62 9.11
CA LEU A 256 9.46 14.70 8.08
C LEU A 256 8.89 14.49 6.67
N LEU A 257 7.89 13.62 6.56
CA LEU A 257 7.31 13.21 5.27
C LEU A 257 6.13 14.07 4.83
N GLN A 258 5.52 14.86 5.71
CA GLN A 258 4.37 15.69 5.35
C GLN A 258 4.61 16.56 4.09
N PRO A 259 5.74 17.27 3.93
CA PRO A 259 5.98 18.05 2.70
C PRO A 259 6.20 17.17 1.45
N GLU A 260 6.65 15.93 1.60
CA GLU A 260 6.76 14.97 0.50
C GLU A 260 5.38 14.42 0.11
N PHE A 261 4.50 14.20 1.09
CA PHE A 261 3.12 13.77 0.87
C PHE A 261 2.27 14.85 0.23
N GLU A 262 2.40 16.11 0.65
CA GLU A 262 1.74 17.25 0.01
C GLU A 262 2.11 17.33 -1.47
N ARG A 263 3.42 17.26 -1.79
CA ARG A 263 3.88 17.17 -3.19
C ARG A 263 3.37 15.94 -3.93
N PHE A 264 3.32 14.78 -3.27
CA PHE A 264 2.76 13.57 -3.86
C PHE A 264 1.30 13.78 -4.26
N PHE A 265 0.47 14.36 -3.39
CA PHE A 265 -0.93 14.62 -3.69
C PHE A 265 -1.10 15.72 -4.76
N ASP A 266 -0.35 16.82 -4.68
CA ASP A 266 -0.37 17.89 -5.70
C ASP A 266 0.05 17.38 -7.09
N GLY A 267 0.99 16.43 -7.12
CA GLY A 267 1.51 15.81 -8.33
C GLY A 267 0.60 14.76 -8.96
N ILE A 268 -0.55 14.41 -8.36
CA ILE A 268 -1.45 13.38 -8.89
C ILE A 268 -2.30 13.93 -10.04
N LYS A 269 -2.28 13.19 -11.16
CA LYS A 269 -3.17 13.42 -12.29
C LYS A 269 -3.93 12.15 -12.65
N LEU A 270 -5.20 12.33 -13.01
CA LEU A 270 -6.04 11.29 -13.59
C LEU A 270 -6.02 11.46 -15.12
N LEU A 271 -5.30 10.59 -15.80
CA LEU A 271 -5.11 10.63 -17.26
C LEU A 271 -6.08 9.68 -17.96
N LYS A 272 -6.77 10.10 -19.02
CA LYS A 272 -7.60 9.21 -19.83
C LYS A 272 -6.76 8.16 -20.56
#